data_AF-A0A5K1C197-F1
#
_entry.id   AF-A0A5K1C197-F1
#
_cell.length_a   1.000
_cell.length_b   1.000
_cell.length_c   1.000
_cell.angle_alpha   90.00
_cell.angle_beta   90.00
_cell.angle_gamma   90.00
#
_symmetry.space_group_name_H-M   'P 1'
#
loop_
_entity.id
_entity.type
_entity.pdbx_description
1 polymer ?
#
loop_
_entity_poly.entity_id
_entity_poly.type
_entity_poly.pdbx_seq_one_letter_code
_entity_poly.pdbx_strand_id
1 'polypeptide(L)' 'MLTNVPRNRELSILTSFTQCQMLEEVYLLDNLLNGILPASVGNLTTTLSNLSFPL' A
#
# COMPACT_ATOMS: atom_id res chain seq x y z
N MET A 1 -1.90 13.33 -8.90
CA MET A 1 -2.74 13.06 -7.71
C MET A 1 -2.84 11.56 -7.56
N LEU A 2 -2.57 11.03 -6.36
CA LEU A 2 -2.71 9.61 -6.04
C LEU A 2 -4.19 9.29 -5.93
N THR A 3 -4.84 8.91 -7.03
CA THR A 3 -6.29 8.64 -7.03
C THR A 3 -6.56 7.15 -7.05
N ASN A 4 -7.25 6.66 -6.01
CA ASN A 4 -7.88 5.35 -6.06
C ASN A 4 -9.10 5.43 -7.00
N VAL A 5 -9.09 4.67 -8.10
CA VAL A 5 -10.16 4.71 -9.10
C VAL A 5 -11.39 3.97 -8.53
N PRO A 6 -12.62 4.51 -8.63
CA PRO A 6 -13.76 4.10 -7.79
C PRO A 6 -14.27 2.68 -7.99
N ARG A 7 -13.79 1.98 -9.03
CA ARG A 7 -14.36 0.69 -9.45
C ARG A 7 -13.75 -0.50 -8.71
N ASN A 8 -12.58 -0.33 -8.12
CA ASN A 8 -11.95 -1.30 -7.23
C ASN A 8 -11.28 -0.49 -6.13
N ARG A 9 -11.86 -0.49 -4.92
CA ARG A 9 -11.29 0.24 -3.79
C ARG A 9 -10.02 -0.43 -3.26
N GLU A 10 -9.27 -1.17 -4.07
CA GLU A 10 -7.99 -1.73 -3.65
C GLU A 10 -6.95 -0.63 -3.60
N LEU A 11 -6.10 -0.62 -2.58
CA LEU A 11 -4.95 0.28 -2.48
C LEU A 11 -3.85 -0.16 -3.47
N SER A 12 -4.11 -0.01 -4.77
CA SER A 12 -3.23 -0.45 -5.85
C SER A 12 -1.84 0.17 -5.82
N ILE A 13 -1.67 1.33 -5.16
CA ILE A 13 -0.37 1.94 -4.89
C ILE A 13 0.58 0.99 -4.16
N LEU A 14 0.05 0.10 -3.30
CA LEU A 14 0.85 -0.89 -2.57
C LEU A 14 1.48 -1.92 -3.51
N THR A 15 0.91 -2.15 -4.70
CA THR A 15 1.50 -3.08 -5.68
C THR A 15 2.82 -2.58 -6.23
N SER A 16 3.01 -1.26 -6.36
CA SER A 16 4.26 -0.65 -6.83
C SER A 16 5.42 -0.88 -5.86
N PHE A 17 5.13 -1.14 -4.59
CA PHE A 17 6.12 -1.39 -3.55
C PHE A 17 6.65 -2.83 -3.50
N THR A 18 5.97 -3.77 -4.16
CA THR A 18 6.38 -5.19 -4.18
C THR A 18 7.76 -5.42 -4.79
N GLN A 19 8.27 -4.47 -5.60
CA GLN A 19 9.59 -4.56 -6.23
C GLN A 19 10.69 -3.82 -5.46
N CYS A 20 10.37 -3.16 -4.33
CA CYS A 20 11.32 -2.35 -3.57
C CYS A 20 12.09 -3.20 -2.55
N GLN A 21 13.19 -3.83 -2.95
CA GLN A 21 13.93 -4.80 -2.13
C GLN A 21 14.41 -4.28 -0.76
N MET A 22 14.62 -2.98 -0.63
CA MET A 22 15.07 -2.32 0.62
C MET A 22 13.96 -1.53 1.32
N LEU A 23 12.69 -1.84 1.04
CA LEU A 23 11.57 -1.14 1.66
C LEU A 23 11.34 -1.66 3.08
N GLU A 24 11.62 -0.83 4.07
CA GLU A 24 11.51 -1.20 5.49
C GLU A 24 10.24 -0.67 6.14
N GLU A 25 9.77 0.52 5.73
CA GLU A 25 8.64 1.19 6.35
C GLU A 25 7.75 1.90 5.31
N VAL A 26 6.44 1.79 5.49
CA VAL A 26 5.42 2.50 4.70
C VAL A 26 4.40 3.13 5.66
N TYR A 27 4.27 4.46 5.58
CA TYR A 27 3.25 5.22 6.32
C TYR A 27 2.33 5.95 5.34
N LEU A 28 1.05 5.62 5.38
CA LEU A 28 0.01 6.24 4.54
C LEU A 28 -1.03 7.02 5.35
N LEU A 29 -0.79 7.22 6.66
CA LEU A 29 -1.64 7.96 7.58
C LEU A 29 -1.98 9.37 7.04
N ASP A 30 -3.09 9.94 7.50
CA ASP A 30 -3.54 11.30 7.18
C ASP A 30 -3.68 11.61 5.68
N ASN A 31 -4.09 10.61 4.89
CA ASN A 31 -4.38 10.77 3.46
C ASN A 31 -5.85 10.47 3.15
N LEU A 32 -6.31 10.93 1.98
CA LEU A 32 -7.65 10.62 1.43
C LEU A 32 -7.72 9.21 0.81
N LEU A 33 -6.70 8.38 1.03
CA LEU A 33 -6.69 7.01 0.57
C LEU A 33 -7.70 6.21 1.39
N ASN A 34 -8.74 5.71 0.74
CA ASN A 34 -9.67 4.76 1.32
C ASN A 34 -9.67 3.49 0.48
N GLY A 35 -9.76 2.33 1.12
CA GLY A 35 -9.72 1.09 0.38
C GLY A 35 -9.42 -0.17 1.17
N ILE A 36 -9.49 -1.29 0.48
CA ILE A 36 -9.08 -2.60 0.96
C ILE A 36 -7.62 -2.84 0.57
N LEU A 37 -6.90 -3.61 1.39
CA LEU A 37 -5.57 -4.09 1.02
C LEU A 37 -5.69 -5.01 -0.20
N PRO A 38 -4.86 -4.83 -1.25
CA PRO A 38 -4.83 -5.76 -2.36
C PRO A 38 -4.26 -7.10 -1.90
N ALA A 39 -4.62 -8.20 -2.57
CA ALA A 39 -4.10 -9.53 -2.26
C ALA A 39 -2.56 -9.62 -2.34
N SER A 40 -1.93 -8.76 -3.14
CA SER A 40 -0.48 -8.63 -3.29
C SER A 40 0.21 -7.95 -2.11
N VAL A 41 -0.51 -7.50 -1.07
CA VAL A 41 0.12 -6.97 0.16
C VAL A 41 1.02 -8.02 0.82
N GLY A 42 0.71 -9.31 0.68
CA GLY A 42 1.56 -10.41 1.14
C GLY A 42 2.86 -10.57 0.35
N ASN A 43 2.95 -9.94 -0.84
CA ASN A 43 4.16 -9.92 -1.68
C ASN A 43 4.99 -8.65 -1.45
N LEU A 44 4.66 -7.85 -0.44
CA LEU A 44 5.57 -6.79 0.01
C LEU A 44 6.87 -7.43 0.51
N THR A 45 7.94 -6.64 0.44
CA THR A 45 9.31 -7.16 0.56
C THR A 45 9.58 -7.76 1.93
N THR A 46 10.49 -8.74 1.99
CA THR A 46 10.86 -9.42 3.25
C THR A 46 11.54 -8.49 4.27
N THR A 47 11.93 -7.30 3.82
CA THR A 47 12.53 -6.22 4.62
C THR A 47 11.48 -5.32 5.27
N LEU A 48 10.22 -5.36 4.84
CA LEU A 48 9.18 -4.49 5.36
C LEU A 48 8.83 -4.90 6.79
N SER A 49 9.09 -3.99 7.73
CA SER A 49 8.86 -4.18 9.16
C SER A 49 7.64 -3.40 9.65
N ASN A 50 7.35 -2.25 9.04
CA ASN A 50 6.26 -1.37 9.42
C ASN A 50 5.37 -1.02 8.23
N LEU A 51 4.07 -1.34 8.35
CA LEU A 51 3.05 -0.95 7.39
C LEU A 51 1.89 -0.27 8.13
N SER A 52 1.71 1.02 7.88
CA SER A 52 0.64 1.82 8.46
C SER A 52 -0.20 2.47 7.37
N PHE A 53 -1.53 2.29 7.46
CA PHE A 53 -2.48 2.85 6.51
C PHE A 53 -3.70 3.40 7.25
N PRO A 54 -4.39 4.39 6.66
CA PRO A 54 -5.60 4.94 7.25
C PRO A 54 -6.68 3.84 7.24
N LEU A 55 -7.21 3.51 8.41
CA LEU A 55 -8.39 2.65 8.54
C LEU A 55 -9.64 3.36 8.00
#